data_AF-A0A258F197-F1
#
_entry.id   AF-A0A258F197-F1
#
_cell.length_a   1.000
_cell.length_b   1.000
_cell.length_c   1.000
_cell.angle_alpha   90.00
_cell.angle_beta   90.00
_cell.angle_gamma   90.00
#
_symmetry.space_group_name_H-M   'P 1'
#
loop_
_entity.id
_entity.type
_entity.pdbx_description
1 polymer ?
#
loop_
_entity_poly.entity_id
_entity_poly.type
_entity_poly.pdbx_seq_one_letter_code
_entity_poly.pdbx_strand_id
1 'polypeptide(L)'
;MAIFTVGCDDDIKFQDLVPDYTYSIIRSFEVNGQTAAINHTTGTITLTLPAGTDTGSVTVNTTLPDGATIDPVSGSTVDFSGGPVIFTVSNNGVSREYTATIAAFGDPMIMTFSIGENIGVIDQENGTIEVTVGSQENIKALTPQYTIPGGTTSNPASGVAQDFTSPVKYTITSNDGFTGKSYFVSVTQLAAPIIDSFATSEDVCAVTGIINNEASTISLILPAGSDLTSIAPVISINDELTVSPASGVAQDFSNGSIKYTVTNEEGLTKEYEVTATAANSTQKVVFIGEADCINTLADDDAKSAAEYLRAQYPDDFAYIKIANITEAALANTNVVMLYYLTPLTDGTQYFATDTNVMTLLPAELQSGEPQATALTNWYKNGGNFFLAGDPTSFIHVLGRMPADYSQPRGLGNYRYTEFGCSGEGGCIDSNRPADDIWGLGVRDTNNSGNRRTHPVFNGLTFNGDGELPLYNAGTREARLIWHQQMDGIVSPGCCGQDAVLLFEQTVNAVKLGTLRWIADGFGYGAIEFLPTNGAVEANFDSNIGTSFAGRIISLENTIIGYEFNSNDGRVNDYQGNIELLTSNIIDYLNN
;
A
#
# COMPACT_ATOMS: atom_id res chain seq x y z
N MET A 1 85.19 34.59 -61.92
CA MET A 1 86.05 34.35 -60.75
C MET A 1 85.92 35.57 -59.84
N ALA A 2 85.19 35.41 -58.73
CA ALA A 2 85.13 36.28 -57.53
C ALA A 2 83.96 35.73 -56.69
N ILE A 3 84.22 34.72 -55.86
CA ILE A 3 84.46 34.81 -54.41
C ILE A 3 83.14 34.90 -53.65
N PHE A 4 82.74 33.74 -53.11
CA PHE A 4 81.83 33.60 -51.99
C PHE A 4 82.35 34.40 -50.79
N THR A 5 81.50 35.23 -50.22
CA THR A 5 81.62 35.63 -48.82
C THR A 5 80.44 34.98 -48.10
N VAL A 6 80.72 33.85 -47.45
CA VAL A 6 79.84 33.28 -46.42
C VAL A 6 80.09 34.13 -45.18
N GLY A 7 79.10 34.92 -44.78
CA GLY A 7 79.13 35.59 -43.48
C GLY A 7 78.95 34.56 -42.37
N CYS A 8 79.87 34.55 -41.40
CA CYS A 8 79.67 33.90 -40.11
C CYS A 8 78.61 34.68 -39.33
N ASP A 9 77.35 34.24 -39.36
CA ASP A 9 76.31 34.77 -38.46
C ASP A 9 75.34 33.69 -37.94
N ASP A 10 75.65 32.39 -38.16
CA ASP A 10 74.87 31.26 -37.61
C ASP A 10 75.45 30.75 -36.26
N ASP A 11 76.03 31.65 -35.45
CA ASP A 11 76.41 31.27 -34.09
C ASP A 11 75.15 31.10 -33.24
N ILE A 12 74.86 29.85 -32.87
CA ILE A 12 73.81 29.50 -31.93
C ILE A 12 74.10 30.22 -30.60
N LYS A 13 73.23 31.17 -30.23
CA LYS A 13 73.37 31.92 -28.97
C LYS A 13 72.72 31.14 -27.83
N PHE A 14 73.54 30.71 -26.88
CA PHE A 14 73.09 30.10 -25.62
C PHE A 14 72.67 31.19 -24.63
N GLN A 15 71.71 30.87 -23.76
CA GLN A 15 71.21 31.81 -22.74
C GLN A 15 72.03 31.77 -21.44
N ASP A 16 72.96 30.82 -21.31
CA ASP A 16 73.82 30.60 -20.15
C ASP A 16 75.32 30.75 -20.49
N LEU A 17 76.16 30.81 -19.45
CA LEU A 17 77.60 30.90 -19.61
C LEU A 17 78.13 29.56 -20.11
N VAL A 18 78.55 29.53 -21.37
CA VAL A 18 79.28 28.41 -21.96
C VAL A 18 80.78 28.62 -21.70
N PRO A 19 81.43 27.81 -20.86
CA PRO A 19 82.89 27.86 -20.72
C PRO A 19 83.52 27.46 -22.06
N ASP A 20 84.53 28.20 -22.51
CA ASP A 20 85.23 28.23 -23.81
C ASP A 20 85.49 26.85 -24.51
N TYR A 21 84.42 26.16 -24.91
CA TYR A 21 84.41 24.87 -25.60
C TYR A 21 83.14 24.77 -26.48
N THR A 22 83.07 25.54 -27.56
CA THR A 22 81.91 25.55 -28.49
C THR A 22 81.71 24.22 -29.25
N TYR A 23 82.62 23.25 -29.13
CA TYR A 23 82.63 22.02 -29.94
C TYR A 23 82.29 20.72 -29.19
N SER A 24 82.38 20.67 -27.85
CA SER A 24 82.06 19.47 -27.02
C SER A 24 80.82 19.72 -26.14
N ILE A 25 79.71 20.09 -26.77
CA ILE A 25 78.43 20.42 -26.10
C ILE A 25 77.26 19.68 -26.74
N ILE A 26 76.16 19.55 -26.01
CA ILE A 26 74.89 19.03 -26.52
C ILE A 26 74.06 20.23 -27.02
N ARG A 27 73.74 20.32 -28.31
CA ARG A 27 72.94 21.42 -28.86
C ARG A 27 71.45 21.26 -28.56
N SER A 28 70.95 20.02 -28.62
CA SER A 28 69.60 19.67 -28.18
C SER A 28 69.60 18.28 -27.55
N PHE A 29 68.71 18.08 -26.59
CA PHE A 29 68.46 16.81 -25.94
C PHE A 29 66.95 16.61 -25.92
N GLU A 30 66.46 15.55 -26.55
CA GLU A 30 65.03 15.28 -26.71
C GLU A 30 64.70 13.87 -26.23
N VAL A 31 63.63 13.76 -25.47
CA VAL A 31 63.07 12.48 -25.02
C VAL A 31 61.61 12.43 -25.41
N ASN A 32 61.20 11.39 -26.14
CA ASN A 32 59.83 11.25 -26.68
C ASN A 32 59.33 12.52 -27.43
N GLY A 33 60.25 13.21 -28.14
CA GLY A 33 59.95 14.43 -28.89
C GLY A 33 59.79 15.70 -28.04
N GLN A 34 60.07 15.64 -26.74
CA GLN A 34 60.12 16.83 -25.87
C GLN A 34 61.56 17.27 -25.63
N THR A 35 61.82 18.56 -25.82
CA THR A 35 63.14 19.16 -25.60
C THR A 35 63.41 19.35 -24.11
N ALA A 36 64.51 18.79 -23.63
CA ALA A 36 65.00 18.98 -22.27
C ALA A 36 65.68 20.34 -22.09
N ALA A 37 65.62 20.87 -20.87
CA ALA A 37 66.40 22.03 -20.49
C ALA A 37 67.86 21.60 -20.27
N ILE A 38 68.79 22.29 -20.94
CA ILE A 38 70.22 22.05 -20.80
C ILE A 38 70.84 23.25 -20.10
N ASN A 39 71.63 23.00 -19.07
CA ASN A 39 72.48 24.00 -18.42
C ASN A 39 73.94 23.67 -18.72
N HIS A 40 74.55 24.44 -19.60
CA HIS A 40 75.95 24.37 -20.00
C HIS A 40 76.90 25.00 -18.99
N THR A 41 76.45 25.66 -17.94
CA THR A 41 77.33 26.08 -16.84
C THR A 41 77.57 24.91 -15.88
N THR A 42 76.52 24.17 -15.53
CA THR A 42 76.58 23.05 -14.56
C THR A 42 76.71 21.67 -15.21
N GLY A 43 76.51 21.55 -16.53
CA GLY A 43 76.51 20.26 -17.22
C GLY A 43 75.30 19.40 -16.82
N THR A 44 74.14 20.02 -16.60
CA THR A 44 72.94 19.28 -16.18
C THR A 44 71.87 19.35 -17.26
N ILE A 45 71.15 18.24 -17.45
CA ILE A 45 69.99 18.15 -18.33
C ILE A 45 68.81 17.72 -17.50
N THR A 46 67.71 18.45 -17.60
CA THR A 46 66.49 18.15 -16.84
C THR A 46 65.29 18.17 -17.76
N LEU A 47 64.45 17.13 -17.65
CA LEU A 47 63.15 17.06 -18.31
C LEU A 47 62.17 16.33 -17.40
N THR A 48 60.95 16.84 -17.35
CA THR A 48 59.83 16.14 -16.75
C THR A 48 58.84 15.79 -17.86
N LEU A 49 58.64 14.50 -18.06
CA LEU A 49 57.74 13.93 -19.05
C LEU A 49 56.28 13.99 -18.55
N PRO A 50 55.30 13.91 -19.47
CA PRO A 50 53.88 13.86 -19.12
C PRO A 50 53.55 12.79 -18.07
N ALA A 51 52.45 13.01 -17.35
CA ALA A 51 51.98 12.09 -16.32
C ALA A 51 51.85 10.65 -16.85
N GLY A 52 52.36 9.68 -16.08
CA GLY A 52 52.33 8.25 -16.42
C GLY A 52 53.30 7.80 -17.51
N THR A 53 54.20 8.67 -17.97
CA THR A 53 55.26 8.23 -18.89
C THR A 53 56.21 7.24 -18.22
N ASP A 54 56.43 6.09 -18.84
CA ASP A 54 57.43 5.11 -18.38
C ASP A 54 58.85 5.63 -18.62
N THR A 55 59.59 5.89 -17.53
CA THR A 55 60.99 6.36 -17.58
C THR A 55 62.00 5.21 -17.61
N GLY A 56 61.56 3.96 -17.48
CA GLY A 56 62.43 2.77 -17.53
C GLY A 56 62.98 2.46 -18.91
N SER A 57 62.36 3.03 -19.96
CA SER A 57 62.69 2.73 -21.34
C SER A 57 62.33 3.90 -22.26
N VAL A 58 63.13 4.96 -22.26
CA VAL A 58 62.89 6.14 -23.09
C VAL A 58 63.97 6.31 -24.16
N THR A 59 63.56 6.69 -25.37
CA THR A 59 64.49 6.98 -26.47
C THR A 59 65.01 8.41 -26.37
N VAL A 60 66.33 8.55 -26.37
CA VAL A 60 67.01 9.85 -26.25
C VAL A 60 67.61 10.25 -27.60
N ASN A 61 67.21 11.39 -28.14
CA ASN A 61 67.81 11.99 -29.34
C ASN A 61 68.59 13.24 -28.98
N THR A 62 69.77 13.41 -29.59
CA THR A 62 70.61 14.59 -29.36
C THR A 62 71.11 15.18 -30.66
N THR A 63 71.26 16.49 -30.69
CA THR A 63 71.99 17.18 -31.76
C THR A 63 73.32 17.67 -31.20
N LEU A 64 74.41 17.44 -31.93
CA LEU A 64 75.77 17.82 -31.52
C LEU A 64 76.40 18.75 -32.57
N PRO A 65 77.49 19.48 -32.23
CA PRO A 65 78.35 20.13 -33.21
C PRO A 65 79.00 19.13 -34.18
N ASP A 66 79.37 19.59 -35.38
CA ASP A 66 80.05 18.75 -36.36
C ASP A 66 81.33 18.12 -35.79
N GLY A 67 81.50 16.81 -36.01
CA GLY A 67 82.63 16.03 -35.53
C GLY A 67 82.57 15.58 -34.07
N ALA A 68 81.55 15.99 -33.30
CA ALA A 68 81.35 15.52 -31.93
C ALA A 68 80.66 14.14 -31.89
N THR A 69 80.99 13.35 -30.88
CA THR A 69 80.29 12.09 -30.53
C THR A 69 79.73 12.16 -29.13
N ILE A 70 78.73 11.32 -28.82
CA ILE A 70 78.11 11.22 -27.50
C ILE A 70 77.96 9.75 -27.09
N ASP A 71 78.13 9.48 -25.80
CA ASP A 71 77.85 8.19 -25.17
C ASP A 71 77.02 8.41 -23.90
N PRO A 72 75.81 7.82 -23.72
CA PRO A 72 75.08 6.97 -24.66
C PRO A 72 74.83 7.61 -26.03
N VAL A 73 74.87 6.79 -27.09
CA VAL A 73 74.72 7.24 -28.48
C VAL A 73 73.31 7.79 -28.72
N SER A 74 73.21 8.88 -29.49
CA SER A 74 71.91 9.43 -29.92
C SER A 74 71.04 8.36 -30.58
N GLY A 75 69.77 8.30 -30.19
CA GLY A 75 68.79 7.30 -30.62
C GLY A 75 68.72 6.04 -29.75
N SER A 76 69.59 5.90 -28.73
CA SER A 76 69.51 4.77 -27.79
C SER A 76 68.31 4.87 -26.85
N THR A 77 67.78 3.72 -26.44
CA THR A 77 66.87 3.60 -25.29
C THR A 77 67.67 3.60 -23.99
N VAL A 78 67.25 4.43 -23.05
CA VAL A 78 67.94 4.65 -21.77
C VAL A 78 66.92 4.51 -20.63
N ASP A 79 67.36 3.88 -19.54
CA ASP A 79 66.58 3.73 -18.30
C ASP A 79 66.95 4.83 -17.30
N PHE A 80 65.98 5.69 -16.97
CA PHE A 80 66.12 6.74 -15.95
C PHE A 80 65.37 6.40 -14.64
N SER A 81 64.73 5.23 -14.55
CA SER A 81 63.99 4.81 -13.34
C SER A 81 64.90 4.63 -12.12
N GLY A 82 66.18 4.33 -12.34
CA GLY A 82 67.21 4.22 -11.30
C GLY A 82 67.86 5.53 -10.85
N GLY A 83 67.53 6.67 -11.48
CA GLY A 83 68.12 7.97 -11.20
C GLY A 83 68.86 8.60 -12.40
N PRO A 84 69.70 9.64 -12.16
CA PRO A 84 70.36 10.37 -13.24
C PRO A 84 71.34 9.51 -14.04
N VAL A 85 71.40 9.74 -15.36
CA VAL A 85 72.30 9.06 -16.29
C VAL A 85 73.33 10.05 -16.85
N ILE A 86 74.58 9.64 -16.97
CA ILE A 86 75.67 10.49 -17.48
C ILE A 86 75.79 10.32 -19.00
N PHE A 87 75.80 11.44 -19.71
CA PHE A 87 76.09 11.53 -21.14
C PHE A 87 77.44 12.23 -21.36
N THR A 88 78.37 11.60 -22.06
CA THR A 88 79.69 12.15 -22.34
C THR A 88 79.78 12.57 -23.80
N VAL A 89 79.92 13.88 -24.06
CA VAL A 89 80.21 14.42 -25.39
C VAL A 89 81.71 14.55 -25.58
N SER A 90 82.24 14.07 -26.70
CA SER A 90 83.67 14.17 -27.04
C SER A 90 83.88 14.81 -28.40
N ASN A 91 84.78 15.79 -28.50
CA ASN A 91 85.20 16.40 -29.77
C ASN A 91 86.66 16.85 -29.68
N ASN A 92 87.45 16.62 -30.72
CA ASN A 92 88.87 17.04 -30.82
C ASN A 92 89.75 16.71 -29.58
N GLY A 93 89.51 15.59 -28.92
CA GLY A 93 90.28 15.14 -27.74
C GLY A 93 89.82 15.74 -26.40
N VAL A 94 88.74 16.52 -26.38
CA VAL A 94 88.14 17.08 -25.16
C VAL A 94 86.77 16.44 -24.93
N SER A 95 86.58 15.88 -23.73
CA SER A 95 85.32 15.27 -23.30
C SER A 95 84.63 16.12 -22.24
N ARG A 96 83.30 16.10 -22.26
CA ARG A 96 82.45 16.81 -21.33
C ARG A 96 81.27 15.94 -20.92
N GLU A 97 81.06 15.81 -19.63
CA GLU A 97 79.93 15.08 -19.07
C GLU A 97 78.72 16.00 -18.86
N TYR A 98 77.55 15.41 -19.09
CA TYR A 98 76.25 15.96 -18.76
C TYR A 98 75.50 14.95 -17.89
N THR A 99 75.03 15.38 -16.72
CA THR A 99 74.16 14.57 -15.87
C THR A 99 72.71 14.81 -16.27
N ALA A 100 72.07 13.83 -16.90
CA ALA A 100 70.70 13.88 -17.35
C ALA A 100 69.75 13.29 -16.30
N THR A 101 68.79 14.09 -15.86
CA THR A 101 67.71 13.70 -14.94
C THR A 101 66.40 13.79 -15.70
N ILE A 102 65.82 12.63 -16.02
CA ILE A 102 64.52 12.52 -16.67
C ILE A 102 63.54 11.92 -15.67
N ALA A 103 62.49 12.66 -15.36
CA ALA A 103 61.40 12.20 -14.49
C ALA A 103 60.07 12.22 -15.26
N ALA A 104 59.03 11.60 -14.71
CA ALA A 104 57.66 11.75 -15.18
C ALA A 104 56.78 12.20 -14.01
N PHE A 105 55.70 12.92 -14.31
CA PHE A 105 54.68 13.20 -13.31
C PHE A 105 53.90 11.92 -12.96
N GLY A 106 53.34 11.85 -11.74
CA GLY A 106 52.65 10.65 -11.27
C GLY A 106 51.40 10.34 -12.10
N ASP A 107 51.19 9.07 -12.47
CA ASP A 107 50.00 8.64 -13.23
C ASP A 107 48.74 8.66 -12.34
N PRO A 108 47.70 9.47 -12.66
CA PRO A 108 46.49 9.49 -11.85
C PRO A 108 45.67 8.20 -12.00
N MET A 109 45.86 7.27 -11.07
CA MET A 109 45.02 6.08 -10.95
C MET A 109 44.90 5.58 -9.51
N ILE A 110 43.85 4.79 -9.25
CA ILE A 110 43.73 3.96 -8.05
C ILE A 110 44.25 2.57 -8.39
N MET A 111 45.20 2.05 -7.60
CA MET A 111 45.85 0.76 -7.85
C MET A 111 45.18 -0.39 -7.10
N THR A 112 44.79 -0.16 -5.86
CA THR A 112 44.06 -1.11 -5.00
C THR A 112 42.91 -0.37 -4.35
N PHE A 113 41.82 -1.06 -4.01
CA PHE A 113 40.73 -0.46 -3.26
C PHE A 113 40.08 -1.53 -2.39
N SER A 114 39.82 -1.23 -1.12
CA SER A 114 39.06 -2.11 -0.23
C SER A 114 38.26 -1.32 0.81
N ILE A 115 37.20 -1.93 1.31
CA ILE A 115 36.44 -1.46 2.47
C ILE A 115 36.45 -2.59 3.50
N GLY A 116 37.25 -2.43 4.56
CA GLY A 116 37.56 -3.53 5.46
C GLY A 116 38.26 -4.66 4.70
N GLU A 117 37.70 -5.87 4.80
CA GLU A 117 38.18 -7.06 4.08
C GLU A 117 37.64 -7.18 2.64
N ASN A 118 36.65 -6.37 2.27
CA ASN A 118 36.01 -6.44 0.97
C ASN A 118 36.86 -5.72 -0.09
N ILE A 119 37.33 -6.48 -1.08
CA ILE A 119 38.16 -5.96 -2.18
C ILE A 119 37.26 -5.39 -3.27
N GLY A 120 37.57 -4.17 -3.71
CA GLY A 120 36.88 -3.52 -4.81
C GLY A 120 37.37 -3.96 -6.18
N VAL A 121 36.44 -4.10 -7.12
CA VAL A 121 36.72 -4.35 -8.53
C VAL A 121 36.95 -3.01 -9.22
N ILE A 122 38.17 -2.77 -9.68
CA ILE A 122 38.55 -1.49 -10.30
C ILE A 122 38.47 -1.62 -11.83
N ASP A 123 37.63 -0.79 -12.44
CA ASP A 123 37.62 -0.58 -13.89
C ASP A 123 38.44 0.68 -14.21
N GLN A 124 39.64 0.45 -14.76
CA GLN A 124 40.54 1.54 -15.13
C GLN A 124 40.06 2.32 -16.34
N GLU A 125 39.32 1.72 -17.27
CA GLU A 125 38.89 2.38 -18.50
C GLU A 125 37.71 3.31 -18.21
N ASN A 126 36.73 2.81 -17.46
CA ASN A 126 35.51 3.55 -17.14
C ASN A 126 35.63 4.43 -15.89
N GLY A 127 36.68 4.25 -15.09
CA GLY A 127 36.84 4.99 -13.84
C GLY A 127 35.74 4.65 -12.84
N THR A 128 35.46 3.36 -12.65
CA THR A 128 34.49 2.88 -11.67
C THR A 128 35.13 1.89 -10.72
N ILE A 129 34.59 1.81 -9.51
CA ILE A 129 34.97 0.80 -8.53
C ILE A 129 33.71 0.27 -7.89
N GLU A 130 33.54 -1.05 -7.92
CA GLU A 130 32.41 -1.73 -7.30
C GLU A 130 32.89 -2.54 -6.09
N VAL A 131 32.19 -2.39 -4.96
CA VAL A 131 32.49 -3.11 -3.71
C VAL A 131 31.18 -3.65 -3.13
N THR A 132 31.15 -4.94 -2.79
CA THR A 132 30.07 -5.50 -1.99
C THR A 132 30.47 -5.51 -0.51
N VAL A 133 29.59 -5.07 0.37
CA VAL A 133 29.80 -5.05 1.83
C VAL A 133 28.71 -5.82 2.56
N GLY A 134 29.02 -6.26 3.77
CA GLY A 134 28.10 -7.07 4.58
C GLY A 134 26.83 -6.33 4.99
N SER A 135 25.79 -7.09 5.31
CA SER A 135 24.45 -6.56 5.60
C SER A 135 24.35 -5.69 6.86
N GLN A 136 25.34 -5.76 7.75
CA GLN A 136 25.40 -5.01 9.01
C GLN A 136 26.26 -3.74 8.94
N GLU A 137 26.91 -3.49 7.80
CA GLU A 137 27.81 -2.35 7.65
C GLU A 137 27.06 -1.02 7.63
N ASN A 138 27.65 0.01 8.23
CA ASN A 138 27.10 1.37 8.15
C ASN A 138 27.58 2.07 6.88
N ILE A 139 26.84 1.92 5.79
CA ILE A 139 27.21 2.49 4.48
C ILE A 139 27.33 4.02 4.48
N LYS A 140 26.81 4.72 5.50
CA LYS A 140 26.93 6.18 5.64
C LYS A 140 28.29 6.64 6.17
N ALA A 141 29.14 5.72 6.62
CA ALA A 141 30.41 6.04 7.28
C ALA A 141 31.50 4.98 7.04
N LEU A 142 31.61 4.44 5.83
CA LEU A 142 32.66 3.47 5.48
C LEU A 142 34.00 4.18 5.28
N THR A 143 35.11 3.54 5.66
CA THR A 143 36.48 4.09 5.54
C THR A 143 37.30 3.29 4.52
N PRO A 144 37.28 3.63 3.21
CA PRO A 144 38.00 2.86 2.21
C PRO A 144 39.51 3.01 2.32
N GLN A 145 40.23 1.92 2.03
CA GLN A 145 41.68 1.88 1.94
C GLN A 145 42.09 1.65 0.49
N TYR A 146 42.99 2.48 -0.01
CA TYR A 146 43.51 2.35 -1.37
C TYR A 146 44.93 2.88 -1.50
N THR A 147 45.59 2.44 -2.57
CA THR A 147 46.93 2.90 -2.97
C THR A 147 46.87 3.64 -4.29
N ILE A 148 47.76 4.62 -4.44
CA ILE A 148 47.90 5.46 -5.64
C ILE A 148 49.39 5.59 -5.99
N PRO A 149 49.76 5.84 -7.27
CA PRO A 149 51.16 6.02 -7.66
C PRO A 149 51.82 7.22 -6.96
N GLY A 150 53.14 7.13 -6.77
CA GLY A 150 53.94 8.26 -6.28
C GLY A 150 53.81 9.49 -7.19
N GLY A 151 53.87 10.69 -6.60
CA GLY A 151 53.64 11.93 -7.35
C GLY A 151 52.17 12.22 -7.63
N THR A 152 51.23 11.49 -7.02
CA THR A 152 49.80 11.80 -7.09
C THR A 152 49.22 12.12 -5.71
N THR A 153 48.06 12.79 -5.70
CA THR A 153 47.25 13.06 -4.51
C THR A 153 45.81 12.61 -4.76
N SER A 154 45.04 12.36 -3.70
CA SER A 154 43.65 11.95 -3.81
C SER A 154 42.72 12.85 -2.99
N ASN A 155 41.51 13.06 -3.51
CA ASN A 155 40.39 13.61 -2.75
C ASN A 155 39.10 12.80 -3.04
N PRO A 156 38.44 12.19 -2.04
CA PRO A 156 38.85 12.07 -0.63
C PRO A 156 40.24 11.43 -0.47
N ALA A 157 40.80 11.48 0.75
CA ALA A 157 42.04 10.78 1.09
C ALA A 157 41.76 9.36 1.60
N SER A 158 42.72 8.45 1.45
CA SER A 158 42.62 7.06 1.91
C SER A 158 42.38 7.02 3.43
N GLY A 159 41.43 6.21 3.86
CA GLY A 159 41.00 6.08 5.26
C GLY A 159 40.01 7.14 5.76
N VAL A 160 39.62 8.11 4.94
CA VAL A 160 38.56 9.07 5.31
C VAL A 160 37.19 8.41 5.17
N ALA A 161 36.34 8.56 6.19
CA ALA A 161 34.97 8.03 6.19
C ALA A 161 34.12 8.73 5.10
N GLN A 162 33.31 7.97 4.37
CA GLN A 162 32.43 8.44 3.31
C GLN A 162 31.03 7.83 3.44
N ASP A 163 30.04 8.54 2.90
CA ASP A 163 28.65 8.09 2.77
C ASP A 163 28.41 7.52 1.37
N PHE A 164 28.18 6.21 1.31
CA PHE A 164 27.93 5.44 0.10
C PHE A 164 26.44 5.15 -0.16
N THR A 165 25.53 5.92 0.42
CA THR A 165 24.12 5.92 0.00
C THR A 165 23.95 6.36 -1.46
N SER A 166 24.99 6.92 -2.07
CA SER A 166 25.12 7.16 -3.51
C SER A 166 26.59 6.98 -3.93
N PRO A 167 26.89 6.77 -5.23
CA PRO A 167 28.27 6.63 -5.69
C PRO A 167 29.13 7.83 -5.29
N VAL A 168 30.30 7.56 -4.70
CA VAL A 168 31.23 8.60 -4.22
C VAL A 168 32.34 8.82 -5.24
N LYS A 169 32.59 10.08 -5.58
CA LYS A 169 33.64 10.47 -6.52
C LYS A 169 34.99 10.62 -5.82
N TYR A 170 35.97 9.85 -6.26
CA TYR A 170 37.38 10.00 -5.92
C TYR A 170 38.11 10.66 -7.07
N THR A 171 38.91 11.69 -6.80
CA THR A 171 39.73 12.36 -7.81
C THR A 171 41.20 12.19 -7.46
N ILE A 172 41.94 11.52 -8.34
CA ILE A 172 43.38 11.41 -8.27
C ILE A 172 43.97 12.51 -9.15
N THR A 173 44.90 13.29 -8.60
CA THR A 173 45.53 14.42 -9.29
C THR A 173 47.03 14.22 -9.33
N SER A 174 47.62 14.37 -10.51
CA SER A 174 49.06 14.35 -10.71
C SER A 174 49.70 15.61 -10.13
N ASN A 175 50.98 15.52 -9.76
CA ASN A 175 51.77 16.66 -9.32
C ASN A 175 52.19 17.61 -10.47
N ASP A 176 51.73 17.38 -11.70
CA ASP A 176 51.84 18.33 -12.81
C ASP A 176 50.89 19.55 -12.66
N GLY A 177 49.90 19.45 -11.78
CA GLY A 177 48.92 20.50 -11.49
C GLY A 177 47.72 20.56 -12.43
N PHE A 178 47.61 19.68 -13.43
CA PHE A 178 46.56 19.72 -14.44
C PHE A 178 45.94 18.35 -14.77
N THR A 179 46.70 17.26 -14.74
CA THR A 179 46.21 15.92 -15.09
C THR A 179 45.56 15.27 -13.88
N GLY A 180 44.33 14.77 -14.07
CA GLY A 180 43.62 14.03 -13.04
C GLY A 180 42.67 13.00 -13.62
N LYS A 181 42.35 12.00 -12.81
CA LYS A 181 41.40 10.94 -13.13
C LYS A 181 40.40 10.79 -12.01
N SER A 182 39.14 10.61 -12.37
CA SER A 182 38.07 10.39 -11.39
C SER A 182 37.63 8.93 -11.40
N TYR A 183 37.31 8.42 -10.21
CA TYR A 183 36.67 7.14 -10.00
C TYR A 183 35.33 7.36 -9.30
N PHE A 184 34.28 6.70 -9.77
CA PHE A 184 33.02 6.60 -9.06
C PHE A 184 32.95 5.26 -8.35
N VAL A 185 32.97 5.31 -7.02
CA VAL A 185 32.91 4.13 -6.17
C VAL A 185 31.46 3.88 -5.80
N SER A 186 30.95 2.73 -6.20
CA SER A 186 29.61 2.23 -5.86
C SER A 186 29.72 1.09 -4.87
N VAL A 187 28.90 1.13 -3.82
CA VAL A 187 28.84 0.08 -2.80
C VAL A 187 27.49 -0.61 -2.86
N THR A 188 27.51 -1.94 -2.99
CA THR A 188 26.33 -2.80 -2.84
C THR A 188 26.35 -3.40 -1.44
N GLN A 189 25.28 -3.23 -0.68
CA GLN A 189 25.13 -3.85 0.64
C GLN A 189 24.26 -5.10 0.52
N LEU A 190 24.74 -6.22 1.07
CA LEU A 190 23.98 -7.47 1.12
C LEU A 190 22.69 -7.31 1.93
N ALA A 191 21.66 -8.08 1.58
CA ALA A 191 20.39 -8.04 2.31
C ALA A 191 20.55 -8.48 3.79
N ALA A 192 19.99 -7.70 4.70
CA ALA A 192 19.84 -8.11 6.10
C ALA A 192 18.72 -9.16 6.22
N PRO A 193 18.81 -10.13 7.16
CA PRO A 193 17.81 -11.18 7.32
C PRO A 193 16.52 -10.64 7.97
N ILE A 194 15.72 -9.89 7.22
CA ILE A 194 14.47 -9.29 7.69
C ILE A 194 13.27 -9.78 6.87
N ILE A 195 12.07 -9.70 7.47
CA ILE A 195 10.79 -9.94 6.79
C ILE A 195 10.20 -8.61 6.35
N ASP A 196 9.82 -8.50 5.08
CA ASP A 196 9.21 -7.30 4.50
C ASP A 196 7.70 -7.29 4.72
N SER A 197 7.04 -8.44 4.49
CA SER A 197 5.61 -8.61 4.75
C SER A 197 5.26 -10.01 5.24
N PHE A 198 4.22 -10.09 6.05
CA PHE A 198 3.68 -11.35 6.57
C PHE A 198 2.16 -11.25 6.55
N ALA A 199 1.47 -12.05 5.75
CA ALA A 199 0.01 -12.01 5.62
C ALA A 199 -0.59 -13.41 5.67
N THR A 200 -1.87 -13.54 6.03
CA THR A 200 -2.54 -14.86 6.09
C THR A 200 -2.83 -15.48 4.72
N SER A 201 -2.89 -14.67 3.66
CA SER A 201 -3.07 -15.08 2.25
C SER A 201 -2.72 -13.92 1.31
N GLU A 202 -2.83 -14.11 -0.01
CA GLU A 202 -2.79 -13.03 -1.02
C GLU A 202 -4.18 -12.42 -1.30
N ASP A 203 -5.22 -12.91 -0.62
CA ASP A 203 -6.60 -12.46 -0.80
C ASP A 203 -6.81 -11.05 -0.23
N VAL A 204 -7.77 -10.30 -0.73
CA VAL A 204 -8.18 -9.00 -0.16
C VAL A 204 -8.80 -9.15 1.25
N CYS A 205 -9.20 -10.37 1.63
CA CYS A 205 -9.56 -10.73 3.01
C CYS A 205 -8.34 -11.04 3.91
N ALA A 206 -7.11 -10.97 3.39
CA ALA A 206 -5.91 -11.29 4.17
C ALA A 206 -5.72 -10.33 5.33
N VAL A 207 -5.32 -10.88 6.47
CA VAL A 207 -4.83 -10.10 7.60
C VAL A 207 -3.33 -9.92 7.42
N THR A 208 -2.90 -8.67 7.28
CA THR A 208 -1.47 -8.31 7.26
C THR A 208 -0.95 -8.15 8.68
N GLY A 209 0.15 -8.81 8.98
CA GLY A 209 0.80 -8.77 10.28
C GLY A 209 1.54 -7.46 10.54
N ILE A 210 1.52 -7.05 11.80
CA ILE A 210 2.32 -5.92 12.29
C ILE A 210 3.73 -6.45 12.56
N ILE A 211 4.70 -6.02 11.75
CA ILE A 211 6.10 -6.46 11.86
C ILE A 211 6.89 -5.43 12.69
N ASN A 212 7.54 -5.91 13.75
CA ASN A 212 8.55 -5.15 14.48
C ASN A 212 9.93 -5.79 14.27
N ASN A 213 10.69 -5.22 13.35
CA ASN A 213 12.04 -5.69 13.04
C ASN A 213 13.04 -5.46 14.18
N GLU A 214 12.86 -4.47 15.05
CA GLU A 214 13.79 -4.26 16.18
C GLU A 214 13.56 -5.28 17.31
N ALA A 215 12.30 -5.57 17.62
CA ALA A 215 11.91 -6.57 18.62
C ALA A 215 11.90 -8.01 18.08
N SER A 216 12.04 -8.18 16.76
CA SER A 216 11.89 -9.45 16.05
C SER A 216 10.55 -10.15 16.37
N THR A 217 9.45 -9.39 16.28
CA THR A 217 8.10 -9.93 16.51
C THR A 217 7.18 -9.63 15.34
N ILE A 218 6.21 -10.51 15.11
CA ILE A 218 5.12 -10.30 14.15
C ILE A 218 3.80 -10.64 14.85
N SER A 219 2.81 -9.76 14.73
CA SER A 219 1.48 -9.98 15.32
C SER A 219 0.39 -9.93 14.25
N LEU A 220 -0.40 -11.01 14.18
CA LEU A 220 -1.62 -11.10 13.40
C LEU A 220 -2.83 -11.02 14.36
N ILE A 221 -3.76 -10.11 14.06
CA ILE A 221 -5.05 -10.01 14.75
C ILE A 221 -6.12 -10.36 13.74
N LEU A 222 -6.58 -11.62 13.81
CA LEU A 222 -7.60 -12.16 12.93
C LEU A 222 -9.00 -11.83 13.45
N PRO A 223 -10.03 -11.85 12.59
CA PRO A 223 -11.42 -11.74 13.03
C PRO A 223 -11.78 -12.76 14.12
N ALA A 224 -12.74 -12.41 14.96
CA ALA A 224 -13.23 -13.31 15.99
C ALA A 224 -13.71 -14.65 15.41
N GLY A 225 -13.42 -15.75 16.10
CA GLY A 225 -13.78 -17.10 15.65
C GLY A 225 -12.92 -17.67 14.51
N SER A 226 -11.90 -16.94 14.05
CA SER A 226 -10.96 -17.45 13.03
C SER A 226 -10.25 -18.73 13.50
N ASP A 227 -10.13 -19.70 12.60
CA ASP A 227 -9.37 -20.92 12.86
C ASP A 227 -7.85 -20.63 12.84
N LEU A 228 -7.22 -20.79 14.01
CA LEU A 228 -5.78 -20.58 14.18
C LEU A 228 -4.96 -21.85 13.96
N THR A 229 -5.59 -23.00 13.69
CA THR A 229 -4.91 -24.31 13.68
C THR A 229 -4.17 -24.62 12.39
N SER A 230 -4.41 -23.86 11.32
CA SER A 230 -3.86 -24.15 9.99
C SER A 230 -3.66 -22.88 9.12
N ILE A 231 -3.05 -21.84 9.67
CA ILE A 231 -2.75 -20.60 8.93
C ILE A 231 -1.54 -20.83 8.02
N ALA A 232 -1.68 -20.61 6.71
CA ALA A 232 -0.61 -20.71 5.73
C ALA A 232 -0.15 -19.32 5.26
N PRO A 233 0.81 -18.68 5.95
CA PRO A 233 1.13 -17.29 5.70
C PRO A 233 1.88 -17.09 4.38
N VAL A 234 1.57 -15.99 3.68
CA VAL A 234 2.35 -15.47 2.57
C VAL A 234 3.38 -14.49 3.11
N ILE A 235 4.65 -14.82 2.93
CA ILE A 235 5.80 -14.11 3.46
C ILE A 235 6.58 -13.53 2.28
N SER A 236 6.83 -12.21 2.32
CA SER A 236 7.72 -11.53 1.37
C SER A 236 9.03 -11.18 2.06
N ILE A 237 10.14 -11.52 1.39
CA ILE A 237 11.53 -11.27 1.77
C ILE A 237 12.30 -10.92 0.50
N ASN A 238 13.45 -10.27 0.65
CA ASN A 238 14.41 -10.12 -0.44
C ASN A 238 14.83 -11.50 -1.03
N ASP A 239 15.03 -11.58 -2.34
CA ASP A 239 15.35 -12.82 -3.08
C ASP A 239 16.68 -13.49 -2.65
N GLU A 240 17.60 -12.74 -2.02
CA GLU A 240 18.86 -13.24 -1.45
C GLU A 240 18.66 -13.93 -0.09
N LEU A 241 17.44 -13.94 0.45
CA LEU A 241 17.11 -14.47 1.78
C LEU A 241 16.37 -15.81 1.69
N THR A 242 16.46 -16.59 2.77
CA THR A 242 15.63 -17.78 2.99
C THR A 242 14.87 -17.66 4.29
N VAL A 243 13.66 -18.22 4.36
CA VAL A 243 12.82 -18.23 5.57
C VAL A 243 12.34 -19.63 5.91
N SER A 244 12.35 -19.98 7.19
CA SER A 244 11.83 -21.24 7.73
C SER A 244 10.98 -21.00 8.98
N PRO A 245 9.72 -21.47 9.05
CA PRO A 245 8.95 -22.15 8.00
C PRO A 245 8.84 -21.34 6.70
N ALA A 246 8.77 -22.04 5.57
CA ALA A 246 8.67 -21.38 4.27
C ALA A 246 7.30 -20.73 4.08
N SER A 247 7.23 -19.71 3.21
CA SER A 247 5.99 -19.09 2.77
C SER A 247 5.00 -20.15 2.24
N GLY A 248 3.72 -20.04 2.60
CA GLY A 248 2.65 -20.96 2.23
C GLY A 248 2.57 -22.26 3.04
N VAL A 249 3.50 -22.52 3.98
CA VAL A 249 3.42 -23.70 4.85
C VAL A 249 2.47 -23.43 6.00
N ALA A 250 1.39 -24.22 6.10
CA ALA A 250 0.40 -24.12 7.18
C ALA A 250 1.03 -24.35 8.56
N GLN A 251 0.64 -23.53 9.54
CA GLN A 251 1.10 -23.55 10.92
C GLN A 251 -0.08 -23.45 11.91
N ASP A 252 0.08 -24.03 13.10
CA ASP A 252 -0.89 -24.00 14.19
C ASP A 252 -0.50 -22.98 15.27
N PHE A 253 -1.14 -21.82 15.24
CA PHE A 253 -0.95 -20.74 16.21
C PHE A 253 -1.88 -20.86 17.44
N SER A 254 -2.73 -21.89 17.52
CA SER A 254 -3.68 -22.04 18.64
C SER A 254 -2.99 -22.26 20.00
N ASN A 255 -1.73 -22.69 19.98
CA ASN A 255 -0.94 -22.99 21.17
C ASN A 255 0.13 -21.93 21.51
N GLY A 256 0.12 -20.78 20.83
CA GLY A 256 1.03 -19.66 21.08
C GLY A 256 1.88 -19.26 19.87
N SER A 257 3.01 -18.62 20.15
CA SER A 257 3.90 -18.09 19.12
C SER A 257 4.67 -19.17 18.36
N ILE A 258 4.92 -18.94 17.08
CA ILE A 258 5.79 -19.77 16.24
C ILE A 258 7.01 -18.97 15.80
N LYS A 259 8.17 -19.62 15.81
CA LYS A 259 9.42 -19.02 15.37
C LYS A 259 9.58 -19.12 13.85
N TYR A 260 9.91 -18.00 13.22
CA TYR A 260 10.35 -17.93 11.83
C TYR A 260 11.80 -17.45 11.77
N THR A 261 12.68 -18.26 11.21
CA THR A 261 14.10 -17.94 11.04
C THR A 261 14.35 -17.47 9.61
N VAL A 262 14.80 -16.22 9.46
CA VAL A 262 15.30 -15.68 8.18
C VAL A 262 16.81 -15.79 8.17
N THR A 263 17.39 -16.23 7.06
CA THR A 263 18.84 -16.38 6.86
C THR A 263 19.27 -15.67 5.59
N ASN A 264 20.34 -14.89 5.64
CA ASN A 264 20.93 -14.24 4.46
C ASN A 264 22.10 -15.05 3.87
N GLU A 265 22.68 -14.59 2.76
CA GLU A 265 23.80 -15.27 2.08
C GLU A 265 25.08 -15.37 2.93
N GLU A 266 25.25 -14.49 3.91
CA GLU A 266 26.37 -14.50 4.86
C GLU A 266 26.20 -15.59 5.95
N GLY A 267 25.04 -16.24 6.01
CA GLY A 267 24.68 -17.18 7.06
C GLY A 267 24.25 -16.51 8.38
N LEU A 268 24.03 -15.19 8.37
CA LEU A 268 23.45 -14.47 9.50
C LEU A 268 21.97 -14.77 9.58
N THR A 269 21.47 -15.00 10.80
CA THR A 269 20.08 -15.36 11.03
C THR A 269 19.36 -14.35 11.91
N LYS A 270 18.05 -14.25 11.72
CA LYS A 270 17.14 -13.54 12.61
C LYS A 270 15.90 -14.38 12.86
N GLU A 271 15.57 -14.58 14.13
CA GLU A 271 14.37 -15.31 14.54
C GLU A 271 13.25 -14.32 14.89
N TYR A 272 12.13 -14.41 14.19
CA TYR A 272 10.88 -13.71 14.49
C TYR A 272 9.97 -14.57 15.34
N GLU A 273 9.47 -14.02 16.44
CA GLU A 273 8.36 -14.59 17.21
C GLU A 273 7.03 -14.13 16.61
N VAL A 274 6.37 -15.03 15.88
CA VAL A 274 5.11 -14.74 15.18
C VAL A 274 3.96 -15.21 16.06
N THR A 275 3.03 -14.31 16.33
CA THR A 275 1.80 -14.58 17.08
C THR A 275 0.59 -14.34 16.18
N ALA A 276 -0.38 -15.24 16.24
CA ALA A 276 -1.70 -15.01 15.66
C ALA A 276 -2.74 -15.13 16.77
N THR A 277 -3.62 -14.15 16.85
CA THR A 277 -4.73 -14.14 17.80
C THR A 277 -6.01 -13.85 17.05
N ALA A 278 -7.10 -14.52 17.42
CA ALA A 278 -8.43 -14.08 17.01
C ALA A 278 -8.89 -12.99 17.97
N ALA A 279 -9.50 -11.92 17.45
CA ALA A 279 -10.16 -10.94 18.28
C ALA A 279 -11.19 -11.63 19.20
N ASN A 280 -11.34 -11.15 20.43
CA ASN A 280 -12.42 -11.61 21.29
C ASN A 280 -13.72 -10.93 20.86
N SER A 281 -14.76 -11.71 20.62
CA SER A 281 -16.11 -11.21 20.42
C SER A 281 -17.09 -12.09 21.17
N THR A 282 -18.08 -11.48 21.82
CA THR A 282 -19.20 -12.23 22.39
C THR A 282 -20.24 -12.61 21.34
N GLN A 283 -20.12 -12.10 20.10
CA GLN A 283 -20.97 -12.41 18.95
C GLN A 283 -22.45 -12.05 19.13
N LYS A 284 -22.76 -11.08 19.99
CA LYS A 284 -24.15 -10.64 20.20
C LYS A 284 -24.71 -9.85 19.01
N VAL A 285 -23.85 -9.11 18.30
CA VAL A 285 -24.22 -8.27 17.15
C VAL A 285 -23.63 -8.89 15.89
N VAL A 286 -24.47 -9.44 15.02
CA VAL A 286 -24.01 -10.10 13.80
C VAL A 286 -24.46 -9.35 12.56
N PHE A 287 -23.51 -9.06 11.66
CA PHE A 287 -23.82 -8.68 10.29
C PHE A 287 -23.72 -9.92 9.40
N ILE A 288 -24.74 -10.20 8.59
CA ILE A 288 -24.71 -11.28 7.61
C ILE A 288 -24.59 -10.74 6.18
N GLY A 289 -23.75 -11.36 5.36
CA GLY A 289 -23.51 -10.94 3.98
C GLY A 289 -23.14 -12.09 3.05
N GLU A 290 -23.16 -11.87 1.74
CA GLU A 290 -22.92 -12.91 0.74
C GLU A 290 -21.43 -13.25 0.54
N ALA A 291 -20.53 -12.34 0.93
CA ALA A 291 -19.10 -12.46 0.67
C ALA A 291 -18.35 -13.20 1.81
N ASP A 292 -17.12 -13.64 1.54
CA ASP A 292 -16.28 -14.33 2.55
C ASP A 292 -15.81 -13.41 3.68
N CYS A 293 -15.68 -12.11 3.41
CA CYS A 293 -15.38 -11.10 4.42
C CYS A 293 -15.98 -9.74 4.03
N ILE A 294 -15.95 -8.79 4.96
CA ILE A 294 -16.46 -7.43 4.74
C ILE A 294 -15.77 -6.75 3.54
N ASN A 295 -14.46 -6.96 3.37
CA ASN A 295 -13.70 -6.30 2.31
C ASN A 295 -14.14 -6.70 0.89
N THR A 296 -14.71 -7.90 0.73
CA THR A 296 -15.17 -8.48 -0.54
C THR A 296 -16.66 -8.33 -0.80
N LEU A 297 -17.41 -7.64 0.09
CA LEU A 297 -18.79 -7.28 -0.19
C LEU A 297 -18.85 -6.40 -1.45
N ALA A 298 -19.71 -6.78 -2.39
CA ALA A 298 -19.88 -6.08 -3.66
C ALA A 298 -20.66 -4.77 -3.50
N ASP A 299 -21.64 -4.77 -2.60
CA ASP A 299 -22.40 -3.59 -2.22
C ASP A 299 -21.60 -2.73 -1.22
N ASP A 300 -21.34 -1.48 -1.59
CA ASP A 300 -20.56 -0.55 -0.79
C ASP A 300 -21.34 -0.03 0.41
N ASP A 301 -22.65 0.08 0.32
CA ASP A 301 -23.53 0.37 1.45
C ASP A 301 -23.45 -0.74 2.52
N ALA A 302 -23.65 -2.01 2.13
CA ALA A 302 -23.48 -3.16 3.03
C ALA A 302 -22.09 -3.19 3.67
N LYS A 303 -21.05 -2.92 2.88
CA LYS A 303 -19.67 -2.87 3.38
C LYS A 303 -19.50 -1.77 4.43
N SER A 304 -19.93 -0.55 4.14
CA SER A 304 -19.85 0.58 5.07
C SER A 304 -20.64 0.34 6.36
N ALA A 305 -21.84 -0.25 6.27
CA ALA A 305 -22.63 -0.63 7.43
C ALA A 305 -21.91 -1.69 8.31
N ALA A 306 -21.35 -2.73 7.68
CA ALA A 306 -20.62 -3.78 8.39
C ALA A 306 -19.34 -3.24 9.06
N GLU A 307 -18.60 -2.35 8.39
CA GLU A 307 -17.43 -1.70 8.97
C GLU A 307 -17.80 -0.78 10.14
N TYR A 308 -18.90 -0.03 10.03
CA TYR A 308 -19.43 0.79 11.11
C TYR A 308 -19.79 -0.06 12.34
N LEU A 309 -20.55 -1.16 12.16
CA LEU A 309 -20.89 -2.05 13.27
C LEU A 309 -19.64 -2.68 13.90
N ARG A 310 -18.66 -3.10 13.09
CA ARG A 310 -17.39 -3.64 13.60
C ARG A 310 -16.65 -2.64 14.46
N ALA A 311 -16.64 -1.36 14.08
CA ALA A 311 -15.99 -0.30 14.82
C ALA A 311 -16.75 0.09 16.10
N GLN A 312 -18.09 0.08 16.03
CA GLN A 312 -18.96 0.49 17.13
C GLN A 312 -19.12 -0.59 18.21
N TYR A 313 -19.07 -1.86 17.83
CA TYR A 313 -19.28 -3.01 18.71
C TYR A 313 -18.08 -3.97 18.71
N PRO A 314 -16.84 -3.51 18.98
CA PRO A 314 -15.64 -4.33 18.79
C PRO A 314 -15.61 -5.61 19.64
N ASP A 315 -16.25 -5.58 20.81
CA ASP A 315 -16.31 -6.72 21.74
C ASP A 315 -17.51 -7.66 21.49
N ASP A 316 -18.48 -7.26 20.67
CA ASP A 316 -19.74 -7.99 20.45
C ASP A 316 -19.99 -8.35 18.98
N PHE A 317 -19.28 -7.71 18.04
CA PHE A 317 -19.49 -7.84 16.60
C PHE A 317 -18.97 -9.16 16.03
N ALA A 318 -19.71 -9.76 15.11
CA ALA A 318 -19.17 -10.74 14.18
C ALA A 318 -19.78 -10.58 12.78
N TYR A 319 -19.03 -11.03 11.78
CA TYR A 319 -19.50 -11.17 10.41
C TYR A 319 -19.70 -12.65 10.09
N ILE A 320 -20.87 -13.02 9.56
CA ILE A 320 -21.15 -14.40 9.12
C ILE A 320 -21.56 -14.37 7.65
N LYS A 321 -20.81 -15.09 6.80
CA LYS A 321 -21.25 -15.34 5.42
C LYS A 321 -22.58 -16.11 5.44
N ILE A 322 -23.56 -15.66 4.67
CA ILE A 322 -24.90 -16.24 4.61
C ILE A 322 -24.85 -17.76 4.42
N ALA A 323 -24.03 -18.25 3.48
CA ALA A 323 -23.88 -19.69 3.21
C ALA A 323 -23.43 -20.52 4.43
N ASN A 324 -22.74 -19.91 5.39
CA ASN A 324 -22.21 -20.56 6.60
C ASN A 324 -23.18 -20.52 7.79
N ILE A 325 -24.37 -19.94 7.62
CA ILE A 325 -25.35 -19.84 8.70
C ILE A 325 -25.86 -21.23 9.10
N THR A 326 -25.77 -21.51 10.40
CA THR A 326 -26.32 -22.68 11.07
C THR A 326 -26.86 -22.28 12.43
N GLU A 327 -27.67 -23.11 13.08
CA GLU A 327 -28.14 -22.83 14.45
C GLU A 327 -26.96 -22.67 15.42
N ALA A 328 -25.88 -23.45 15.24
CA ALA A 328 -24.67 -23.33 16.04
C ALA A 328 -23.93 -22.00 15.81
N ALA A 329 -23.89 -21.53 14.55
CA ALA A 329 -23.28 -20.25 14.21
C ALA A 329 -24.06 -19.05 14.78
N LEU A 330 -25.32 -19.20 15.18
CA LEU A 330 -26.14 -18.14 15.77
C LEU A 330 -26.27 -18.24 17.30
N ALA A 331 -25.61 -19.20 17.94
CA ALA A 331 -25.89 -19.59 19.34
C ALA A 331 -25.72 -18.45 20.37
N ASN A 332 -24.79 -17.52 20.13
CA ASN A 332 -24.52 -16.38 21.01
C ASN A 332 -25.09 -15.05 20.48
N THR A 333 -25.85 -15.11 19.38
CA THR A 333 -26.32 -13.93 18.66
C THR A 333 -27.65 -13.44 19.21
N ASN A 334 -27.68 -12.16 19.59
CA ASN A 334 -28.88 -11.47 20.03
C ASN A 334 -29.57 -10.77 18.86
N VAL A 335 -28.77 -10.08 18.03
CA VAL A 335 -29.27 -9.31 16.89
C VAL A 335 -28.51 -9.66 15.61
N VAL A 336 -29.26 -9.85 14.52
CA VAL A 336 -28.73 -9.99 13.16
C VAL A 336 -29.15 -8.75 12.36
N MET A 337 -28.18 -8.02 11.83
CA MET A 337 -28.40 -7.03 10.78
C MET A 337 -28.23 -7.72 9.42
N LEU A 338 -29.29 -7.62 8.61
CA LEU A 338 -29.27 -8.01 7.20
C LEU A 338 -29.58 -6.76 6.38
N TYR A 339 -28.55 -6.28 5.69
CA TYR A 339 -28.59 -5.04 4.94
C TYR A 339 -27.75 -5.15 3.68
N TYR A 340 -28.38 -4.84 2.56
CA TYR A 340 -27.70 -4.57 1.30
C TYR A 340 -28.63 -3.81 0.37
N LEU A 341 -28.00 -3.09 -0.56
CA LEU A 341 -28.62 -2.53 -1.74
C LEU A 341 -28.03 -3.26 -2.95
N THR A 342 -28.89 -3.87 -3.76
CA THR A 342 -28.45 -4.62 -4.94
C THR A 342 -27.97 -3.62 -5.98
N PRO A 343 -26.67 -3.59 -6.35
CA PRO A 343 -26.15 -2.55 -7.23
C PRO A 343 -26.85 -2.55 -8.59
N LEU A 344 -27.28 -1.37 -9.04
CA LEU A 344 -27.91 -1.25 -10.36
C LEU A 344 -26.83 -1.17 -11.45
N THR A 345 -26.61 -2.28 -12.15
CA THR A 345 -25.82 -2.31 -13.39
C THR A 345 -26.67 -1.90 -14.60
N ASP A 346 -26.03 -1.34 -15.63
CA ASP A 346 -26.71 -0.94 -16.87
C ASP A 346 -27.53 -2.11 -17.47
N GLY A 347 -28.85 -2.06 -17.31
CA GLY A 347 -29.79 -3.05 -17.85
C GLY A 347 -30.31 -4.12 -16.86
N THR A 348 -29.86 -4.14 -15.60
CA THR A 348 -30.46 -5.04 -14.59
C THR A 348 -31.69 -4.41 -13.96
N GLN A 349 -32.85 -4.96 -14.32
CA GLN A 349 -34.13 -4.65 -13.69
C GLN A 349 -34.19 -5.29 -12.30
N TYR A 350 -34.09 -4.49 -11.25
CA TYR A 350 -34.42 -4.92 -9.88
C TYR A 350 -35.64 -4.15 -9.42
N PHE A 351 -36.82 -4.74 -9.67
CA PHE A 351 -38.09 -4.27 -9.13
C PHE A 351 -38.86 -5.44 -8.53
N ALA A 352 -39.25 -5.33 -7.27
CA ALA A 352 -40.05 -6.35 -6.60
C ALA A 352 -41.50 -6.36 -7.10
N THR A 353 -41.91 -7.51 -7.62
CA THR A 353 -43.27 -7.87 -8.02
C THR A 353 -43.72 -9.09 -7.24
N ASP A 354 -45.02 -9.38 -7.32
CA ASP A 354 -45.60 -10.61 -6.81
C ASP A 354 -44.92 -11.89 -7.34
N THR A 355 -44.25 -11.83 -8.49
CA THR A 355 -43.67 -13.01 -9.13
C THR A 355 -42.18 -13.21 -8.90
N ASN A 356 -41.45 -12.18 -8.46
CA ASN A 356 -39.99 -12.24 -8.34
C ASN A 356 -39.47 -11.87 -6.94
N VAL A 357 -40.24 -11.19 -6.09
CA VAL A 357 -39.74 -10.66 -4.81
C VAL A 357 -39.02 -11.70 -3.95
N MET A 358 -39.56 -12.92 -3.86
CA MET A 358 -38.94 -13.98 -3.06
C MET A 358 -37.64 -14.51 -3.68
N THR A 359 -37.50 -14.40 -5.00
CA THR A 359 -36.28 -14.80 -5.74
C THR A 359 -35.22 -13.71 -5.81
N LEU A 360 -35.54 -12.49 -5.37
CA LEU A 360 -34.59 -11.38 -5.27
C LEU A 360 -33.70 -11.45 -4.03
N LEU A 361 -34.06 -12.29 -3.06
CA LEU A 361 -33.21 -12.66 -1.93
C LEU A 361 -32.07 -13.58 -2.38
N PRO A 362 -30.90 -13.53 -1.72
CA PRO A 362 -29.83 -14.52 -1.85
C PRO A 362 -30.42 -15.93 -1.81
N ALA A 363 -29.90 -16.84 -2.64
CA ALA A 363 -30.49 -18.17 -2.83
C ALA A 363 -30.72 -18.88 -1.48
N GLU A 364 -29.74 -18.82 -0.58
CA GLU A 364 -29.75 -19.42 0.76
C GLU A 364 -30.78 -18.80 1.72
N LEU A 365 -31.22 -17.57 1.44
CA LEU A 365 -32.27 -16.88 2.21
C LEU A 365 -33.67 -17.12 1.62
N GLN A 366 -33.81 -17.92 0.57
CA GLN A 366 -35.12 -18.24 -0.01
C GLN A 366 -35.86 -19.30 0.82
N SER A 367 -37.19 -19.35 0.66
CA SER A 367 -38.05 -20.24 1.42
C SER A 367 -37.70 -21.72 1.22
N GLY A 368 -37.44 -22.42 2.32
CA GLY A 368 -37.12 -23.86 2.34
C GLY A 368 -35.63 -24.16 2.41
N GLU A 369 -34.77 -23.16 2.21
CA GLU A 369 -33.33 -23.36 2.33
C GLU A 369 -32.88 -23.55 3.80
N PRO A 370 -31.79 -24.29 4.05
CA PRO A 370 -31.30 -24.56 5.41
C PRO A 370 -30.98 -23.30 6.21
N GLN A 371 -30.35 -22.29 5.58
CA GLN A 371 -29.92 -21.04 6.22
C GLN A 371 -31.13 -20.19 6.60
N ALA A 372 -32.08 -20.00 5.68
CA ALA A 372 -33.37 -19.38 5.96
C ALA A 372 -34.12 -20.09 7.10
N THR A 373 -34.10 -21.42 7.12
CA THR A 373 -34.72 -22.23 8.18
C THR A 373 -34.04 -22.00 9.54
N ALA A 374 -32.71 -21.99 9.59
CA ALA A 374 -31.94 -21.73 10.81
C ALA A 374 -32.23 -20.33 11.38
N LEU A 375 -32.24 -19.30 10.53
CA LEU A 375 -32.62 -17.93 10.90
C LEU A 375 -34.06 -17.83 11.40
N THR A 376 -34.99 -18.53 10.75
CA THR A 376 -36.40 -18.58 11.17
C THR A 376 -36.56 -19.24 12.54
N ASN A 377 -35.86 -20.34 12.79
CA ASN A 377 -35.88 -21.03 14.09
C ASN A 377 -35.25 -20.15 15.18
N TRP A 378 -34.11 -19.53 14.89
CA TRP A 378 -33.44 -18.60 15.80
C TRP A 378 -34.35 -17.43 16.18
N TYR A 379 -35.02 -16.81 15.21
CA TYR A 379 -36.01 -15.74 15.43
C TYR A 379 -37.19 -16.19 16.30
N LYS A 380 -37.74 -17.39 16.02
CA LYS A 380 -38.80 -17.98 16.86
C LYS A 380 -38.36 -18.21 18.30
N ASN A 381 -37.06 -18.47 18.52
CA ASN A 381 -36.47 -18.68 19.83
C ASN A 381 -35.98 -17.40 20.52
N GLY A 382 -36.23 -16.21 19.96
CA GLY A 382 -35.98 -14.92 20.60
C GLY A 382 -34.89 -14.07 19.95
N GLY A 383 -34.26 -14.56 18.89
CA GLY A 383 -33.33 -13.76 18.10
C GLY A 383 -33.99 -12.54 17.45
N ASN A 384 -33.29 -11.42 17.35
CA ASN A 384 -33.85 -10.16 16.86
C ASN A 384 -33.27 -9.74 15.51
N PHE A 385 -34.10 -9.27 14.59
CA PHE A 385 -33.61 -8.77 13.29
C PHE A 385 -33.62 -7.25 13.19
N PHE A 386 -32.56 -6.72 12.61
CA PHE A 386 -32.59 -5.45 11.91
C PHE A 386 -32.54 -5.73 10.41
N LEU A 387 -33.68 -5.56 9.73
CA LEU A 387 -33.77 -5.65 8.27
C LEU A 387 -33.78 -4.24 7.68
N ALA A 388 -32.93 -3.99 6.70
CA ALA A 388 -32.94 -2.74 5.95
C ALA A 388 -32.52 -3.00 4.50
N GLY A 389 -32.96 -2.17 3.57
CA GLY A 389 -32.59 -2.33 2.16
C GLY A 389 -33.53 -3.25 1.40
N ASP A 390 -32.99 -3.89 0.38
CA ASP A 390 -33.67 -4.93 -0.38
C ASP A 390 -34.10 -6.17 0.42
N PRO A 391 -33.36 -6.62 1.47
CA PRO A 391 -33.74 -7.83 2.19
C PRO A 391 -34.92 -7.65 3.15
N THR A 392 -35.61 -6.51 3.23
CA THR A 392 -36.79 -6.38 4.11
C THR A 392 -37.90 -7.39 3.75
N SER A 393 -37.96 -7.83 2.49
CA SER A 393 -38.82 -8.93 2.04
C SER A 393 -38.55 -10.28 2.74
N PHE A 394 -37.40 -10.47 3.38
CA PHE A 394 -37.08 -11.68 4.16
C PHE A 394 -38.06 -11.93 5.31
N ILE A 395 -38.79 -10.90 5.77
CA ILE A 395 -39.89 -11.04 6.73
C ILE A 395 -40.99 -12.04 6.28
N HIS A 396 -41.15 -12.20 4.97
CA HIS A 396 -42.07 -13.18 4.38
C HIS A 396 -41.51 -14.60 4.46
N VAL A 397 -40.20 -14.78 4.26
CA VAL A 397 -39.52 -16.08 4.42
C VAL A 397 -39.57 -16.54 5.88
N LEU A 398 -39.38 -15.61 6.82
CA LEU A 398 -39.53 -15.88 8.26
C LEU A 398 -40.97 -16.32 8.62
N GLY A 399 -41.94 -16.07 7.74
CA GLY A 399 -43.37 -16.29 7.98
C GLY A 399 -43.98 -15.29 8.95
N ARG A 400 -43.25 -14.22 9.33
CA ARG A 400 -43.73 -13.18 10.25
C ARG A 400 -44.82 -12.32 9.61
N MET A 401 -44.73 -12.17 8.29
CA MET A 401 -45.78 -11.66 7.41
C MET A 401 -46.08 -12.74 6.35
N PRO A 402 -47.08 -13.61 6.55
CA PRO A 402 -47.37 -14.69 5.61
C PRO A 402 -47.68 -14.18 4.20
N ALA A 403 -47.09 -14.80 3.18
CA ALA A 403 -47.34 -14.47 1.79
C ALA A 403 -47.33 -15.73 0.90
N ASP A 404 -48.42 -15.93 0.17
CA ASP A 404 -48.56 -16.84 -0.95
C ASP A 404 -49.02 -16.02 -2.17
N TYR A 405 -48.05 -15.68 -3.02
CA TYR A 405 -48.25 -14.86 -4.21
C TYR A 405 -49.11 -15.53 -5.30
N SER A 406 -49.46 -16.82 -5.16
CA SER A 406 -50.39 -17.51 -6.07
C SER A 406 -51.88 -17.22 -5.77
N GLN A 407 -52.18 -16.70 -4.58
CA GLN A 407 -53.55 -16.43 -4.13
C GLN A 407 -53.90 -14.93 -4.20
N PRO A 408 -55.15 -14.51 -3.99
CA PRO A 408 -55.48 -13.10 -3.79
C PRO A 408 -54.96 -12.58 -2.44
N ARG A 409 -54.54 -11.31 -2.39
CA ARG A 409 -54.15 -10.64 -1.13
C ARG A 409 -55.30 -10.60 -0.12
N GLY A 410 -54.99 -10.70 1.17
CA GLY A 410 -55.95 -10.68 2.27
C GLY A 410 -55.31 -10.96 3.62
N LEU A 411 -56.12 -11.11 4.67
CA LEU A 411 -55.63 -11.60 5.97
C LEU A 411 -54.99 -12.97 5.78
N GLY A 412 -53.81 -13.17 6.36
CA GLY A 412 -52.97 -14.34 6.16
C GLY A 412 -52.25 -14.41 4.82
N ASN A 413 -52.35 -13.38 3.99
CA ASN A 413 -51.74 -13.36 2.67
C ASN A 413 -51.37 -11.94 2.22
N TYR A 414 -50.23 -11.46 2.72
CA TYR A 414 -49.70 -10.12 2.51
C TYR A 414 -48.81 -10.05 1.24
N ARG A 415 -48.47 -8.84 0.77
CA ARG A 415 -47.85 -8.62 -0.55
C ARG A 415 -46.74 -7.59 -0.57
N TYR A 416 -45.51 -8.00 -0.77
CA TYR A 416 -44.41 -7.06 -0.94
C TYR A 416 -44.23 -6.73 -2.42
N THR A 417 -44.54 -5.48 -2.78
CA THR A 417 -44.43 -4.97 -4.13
C THR A 417 -43.83 -3.59 -4.10
N GLU A 418 -42.95 -3.30 -5.05
CA GLU A 418 -42.60 -1.92 -5.36
C GLU A 418 -43.79 -1.22 -6.02
N PHE A 419 -44.10 -0.01 -5.55
CA PHE A 419 -45.25 0.75 -6.04
C PHE A 419 -44.79 2.12 -6.53
N GLY A 420 -45.25 2.51 -7.71
CA GLY A 420 -44.91 3.80 -8.34
C GLY A 420 -43.87 3.72 -9.46
N CYS A 421 -43.26 2.56 -9.70
CA CYS A 421 -42.33 2.35 -10.81
C CYS A 421 -43.07 1.77 -12.02
N SER A 422 -43.50 2.63 -12.96
CA SER A 422 -44.36 2.23 -14.10
C SER A 422 -43.63 2.09 -15.45
N GLY A 423 -42.33 1.79 -15.46
CA GLY A 423 -41.56 1.65 -16.71
C GLY A 423 -40.46 0.58 -16.64
N GLU A 424 -40.00 0.11 -17.81
CA GLU A 424 -38.99 -0.94 -17.99
C GLU A 424 -37.60 -0.64 -17.35
N GLY A 425 -37.40 0.54 -16.75
CA GLY A 425 -36.12 0.99 -16.15
C GLY A 425 -36.10 1.11 -14.61
N GLY A 426 -37.18 0.79 -13.90
CA GLY A 426 -37.26 1.01 -12.44
C GLY A 426 -37.35 2.50 -12.03
N CYS A 427 -37.31 2.79 -10.73
CA CYS A 427 -37.34 4.16 -10.17
C CYS A 427 -35.94 4.72 -9.86
N ILE A 428 -35.01 4.66 -10.82
CA ILE A 428 -33.67 5.22 -10.60
C ILE A 428 -33.72 6.75 -10.67
N ASP A 429 -33.61 7.41 -9.52
CA ASP A 429 -33.46 8.87 -9.49
C ASP A 429 -32.02 9.28 -9.24
N SER A 430 -31.29 9.52 -10.32
CA SER A 430 -29.91 10.02 -10.29
C SER A 430 -29.83 11.54 -10.33
N ASN A 431 -28.68 12.11 -9.95
CA ASN A 431 -28.36 13.54 -10.07
C ASN A 431 -29.30 14.50 -9.31
N ARG A 432 -29.79 14.06 -8.15
CA ARG A 432 -30.65 14.87 -7.28
C ARG A 432 -29.90 16.09 -6.71
N PRO A 433 -30.54 17.26 -6.53
CA PRO A 433 -29.90 18.43 -5.93
C PRO A 433 -29.73 18.25 -4.41
N ALA A 434 -28.79 18.98 -3.80
CA ALA A 434 -28.43 18.80 -2.37
C ALA A 434 -29.54 19.21 -1.38
N ASP A 435 -30.55 19.94 -1.84
CA ASP A 435 -31.75 20.32 -1.08
C ASP A 435 -32.87 19.27 -1.16
N ASP A 436 -32.69 18.23 -1.97
CA ASP A 436 -33.59 17.07 -1.96
C ASP A 436 -33.22 16.10 -0.83
N ILE A 437 -33.85 16.33 0.31
CA ILE A 437 -33.55 15.66 1.56
C ILE A 437 -34.57 14.55 1.84
N TRP A 438 -34.08 13.34 2.00
CA TRP A 438 -34.86 12.14 2.30
C TRP A 438 -34.75 11.77 3.76
N GLY A 439 -35.69 10.97 4.25
CA GLY A 439 -35.69 10.57 5.64
C GLY A 439 -37.03 10.01 6.11
N LEU A 440 -37.22 9.99 7.43
CA LEU A 440 -38.43 9.54 8.09
C LEU A 440 -39.36 10.69 8.48
N GLY A 441 -40.66 10.48 8.29
CA GLY A 441 -41.75 11.26 8.85
C GLY A 441 -42.27 10.57 10.11
N VAL A 442 -41.97 11.14 11.26
CA VAL A 442 -42.28 10.63 12.62
C VAL A 442 -43.27 11.58 13.32
N ARG A 443 -44.16 12.20 12.54
CA ARG A 443 -45.23 13.05 13.08
C ARG A 443 -46.26 12.17 13.77
N ASP A 444 -46.95 12.71 14.77
CA ASP A 444 -48.00 11.99 15.46
C ASP A 444 -49.12 11.59 14.47
N THR A 445 -49.43 12.43 13.48
CA THR A 445 -50.42 12.14 12.42
C THR A 445 -49.98 11.04 11.45
N ASN A 446 -48.68 10.74 11.36
CA ASN A 446 -48.18 9.63 10.54
C ASN A 446 -48.39 8.26 11.21
N ASN A 447 -48.66 8.26 12.51
CA ASN A 447 -48.63 7.09 13.39
C ASN A 447 -49.93 7.01 14.22
N SER A 448 -50.10 5.94 15.01
CA SER A 448 -51.20 5.87 15.97
C SER A 448 -50.97 6.72 17.25
N GLY A 449 -49.81 7.39 17.35
CA GLY A 449 -49.44 8.27 18.44
C GLY A 449 -48.01 8.82 18.30
N ASN A 450 -47.51 9.48 19.34
CA ASN A 450 -46.15 10.03 19.35
C ASN A 450 -45.10 8.89 19.41
N ARG A 451 -44.24 8.83 18.40
CA ARG A 451 -43.17 7.83 18.27
C ARG A 451 -41.78 8.37 18.57
N ARG A 452 -41.61 9.69 18.68
CA ARG A 452 -40.29 10.32 18.84
C ARG A 452 -39.59 10.01 20.17
N THR A 453 -40.33 9.50 21.16
CA THR A 453 -39.76 9.04 22.43
C THR A 453 -39.37 7.55 22.41
N HIS A 454 -39.53 6.88 21.27
CA HIS A 454 -39.09 5.49 21.11
C HIS A 454 -37.56 5.41 21.22
N PRO A 455 -36.98 4.40 21.89
CA PRO A 455 -35.53 4.31 22.11
C PRO A 455 -34.69 4.42 20.83
N VAL A 456 -35.22 3.91 19.70
CA VAL A 456 -34.56 3.98 18.38
C VAL A 456 -34.27 5.42 17.91
N PHE A 457 -34.99 6.40 18.45
CA PHE A 457 -34.82 7.81 18.09
C PHE A 457 -34.06 8.64 19.15
N ASN A 458 -33.47 7.99 20.16
CA ASN A 458 -32.73 8.71 21.21
C ASN A 458 -31.55 9.51 20.60
N GLY A 459 -31.44 10.78 20.98
CA GLY A 459 -30.37 11.67 20.51
C GLY A 459 -30.53 12.19 19.07
N LEU A 460 -31.50 11.69 18.30
CA LEU A 460 -31.80 12.21 16.96
C LEU A 460 -32.60 13.51 17.06
N THR A 461 -32.31 14.45 16.16
CA THR A 461 -33.00 15.74 16.08
C THR A 461 -34.01 15.74 14.93
N PHE A 462 -35.23 16.18 15.23
CA PHE A 462 -36.31 16.28 14.25
C PHE A 462 -36.48 17.73 13.77
N ASN A 463 -36.62 17.89 12.46
CA ASN A 463 -37.03 19.14 11.83
C ASN A 463 -38.55 19.30 11.89
N GLY A 464 -38.99 20.56 12.03
CA GLY A 464 -40.41 20.91 12.02
C GLY A 464 -41.20 20.14 13.09
N ASP A 465 -42.26 19.47 12.66
CA ASP A 465 -43.19 18.74 13.50
C ASP A 465 -42.93 17.23 13.59
N GLY A 466 -41.82 16.72 13.02
CA GLY A 466 -41.44 15.31 13.14
C GLY A 466 -40.62 14.73 12.00
N GLU A 467 -39.88 15.53 11.24
CA GLU A 467 -39.06 15.05 10.12
C GLU A 467 -37.66 14.67 10.60
N LEU A 468 -37.19 13.47 10.28
CA LEU A 468 -35.82 13.02 10.51
C LEU A 468 -35.12 12.86 9.16
N PRO A 469 -34.28 13.84 8.75
CA PRO A 469 -33.42 13.69 7.58
C PRO A 469 -32.42 12.55 7.75
N LEU A 470 -32.23 11.75 6.71
CA LEU A 470 -31.23 10.68 6.65
C LEU A 470 -30.27 10.84 5.48
N TYR A 471 -30.72 11.45 4.37
CA TYR A 471 -29.89 11.53 3.16
C TYR A 471 -30.17 12.75 2.30
N ASN A 472 -29.12 13.33 1.72
CA ASN A 472 -29.21 14.39 0.71
C ASN A 472 -28.07 14.38 -0.33
N ALA A 473 -27.27 13.30 -0.36
CA ALA A 473 -26.37 13.05 -1.46
C ALA A 473 -27.16 12.53 -2.67
N GLY A 474 -26.52 12.44 -3.84
CA GLY A 474 -27.20 11.94 -5.03
C GLY A 474 -27.46 10.47 -4.90
N THR A 475 -28.69 10.12 -4.54
CA THR A 475 -29.13 8.74 -4.59
C THR A 475 -28.84 8.21 -5.99
N ARG A 476 -28.11 7.10 -6.09
CA ARG A 476 -28.03 6.35 -7.35
C ARG A 476 -29.15 5.32 -7.43
N GLU A 477 -29.75 4.94 -6.30
CA GLU A 477 -30.58 3.73 -6.19
C GLU A 477 -31.86 3.97 -5.39
N ALA A 478 -32.70 4.91 -5.85
CA ALA A 478 -34.05 5.00 -5.32
C ALA A 478 -34.88 3.76 -5.76
N ARG A 479 -35.55 3.13 -4.81
CA ARG A 479 -36.62 2.14 -5.04
C ARG A 479 -37.79 2.53 -4.17
N LEU A 480 -38.99 2.36 -4.68
CA LEU A 480 -40.21 2.72 -3.96
C LEU A 480 -40.83 1.44 -3.43
N ILE A 481 -40.20 0.86 -2.42
CA ILE A 481 -40.70 -0.30 -1.70
C ILE A 481 -41.67 0.18 -0.62
N TRP A 482 -42.89 -0.36 -0.61
CA TRP A 482 -43.93 0.03 0.34
C TRP A 482 -44.65 -1.15 0.97
N HIS A 483 -44.91 -1.05 2.27
CA HIS A 483 -46.05 -1.74 2.88
C HIS A 483 -47.37 -0.97 2.64
N GLN A 484 -47.85 -0.86 1.41
CA GLN A 484 -49.23 -0.36 1.14
C GLN A 484 -50.32 -1.43 1.34
N GLN A 485 -49.95 -2.53 1.98
CA GLN A 485 -50.67 -3.80 1.90
C GLN A 485 -52.04 -3.77 2.57
N MET A 486 -52.30 -2.84 3.49
CA MET A 486 -53.52 -2.86 4.30
C MET A 486 -54.75 -2.30 3.60
N ASP A 487 -54.58 -1.53 2.53
CA ASP A 487 -55.71 -1.01 1.77
C ASP A 487 -56.47 -2.15 1.06
N GLY A 488 -57.76 -2.27 1.36
CA GLY A 488 -58.60 -3.37 0.91
C GLY A 488 -58.39 -4.70 1.63
N ILE A 489 -57.50 -4.77 2.65
CA ILE A 489 -57.35 -5.94 3.53
C ILE A 489 -58.03 -5.70 4.88
N VAL A 490 -57.82 -4.54 5.48
CA VAL A 490 -58.49 -4.10 6.72
C VAL A 490 -59.26 -2.80 6.49
N SER A 491 -60.17 -2.44 7.40
CA SER A 491 -61.02 -1.24 7.26
C SER A 491 -61.12 -0.46 8.58
N PRO A 492 -60.68 0.82 8.64
CA PRO A 492 -60.06 1.57 7.54
C PRO A 492 -58.67 1.01 7.18
N GLY A 493 -58.40 0.80 5.89
CA GLY A 493 -57.16 0.20 5.40
C GLY A 493 -56.05 1.21 5.10
N CYS A 494 -56.38 2.50 5.07
CA CYS A 494 -55.40 3.54 4.77
C CYS A 494 -55.59 4.86 5.51
N CYS A 495 -54.41 5.49 5.64
CA CYS A 495 -54.10 6.92 5.63
C CYS A 495 -54.45 7.70 6.89
N GLY A 496 -55.38 7.23 7.73
CA GLY A 496 -55.63 7.80 9.05
C GLY A 496 -54.82 7.15 10.17
N GLN A 497 -54.76 7.81 11.32
CA GLN A 497 -54.18 7.23 12.54
C GLN A 497 -54.92 5.94 12.96
N ASP A 498 -56.24 5.88 12.75
CA ASP A 498 -57.05 4.68 13.01
C ASP A 498 -56.64 3.50 12.11
N ALA A 499 -56.25 3.76 10.86
CA ALA A 499 -55.76 2.73 9.95
C ALA A 499 -54.38 2.21 10.38
N VAL A 500 -53.51 3.11 10.85
CA VAL A 500 -52.22 2.72 11.43
C VAL A 500 -52.43 1.88 12.70
N LEU A 501 -53.31 2.30 13.60
CA LEU A 501 -53.62 1.55 14.81
C LEU A 501 -54.18 0.17 14.47
N LEU A 502 -55.09 0.08 13.49
CA LEU A 502 -55.63 -1.19 13.04
C LEU A 502 -54.53 -2.11 12.47
N PHE A 503 -53.62 -1.58 11.65
CA PHE A 503 -52.44 -2.32 11.19
C PHE A 503 -51.62 -2.85 12.37
N GLU A 504 -51.24 -1.97 13.29
CA GLU A 504 -50.41 -2.30 14.46
C GLU A 504 -51.01 -3.46 15.27
N GLN A 505 -52.33 -3.43 15.47
CA GLN A 505 -53.04 -4.48 16.19
C GLN A 505 -53.18 -5.77 15.36
N THR A 506 -53.47 -5.66 14.05
CA THR A 506 -53.67 -6.82 13.17
C THR A 506 -52.41 -7.65 13.01
N VAL A 507 -51.23 -7.03 12.92
CA VAL A 507 -49.97 -7.76 12.74
C VAL A 507 -49.07 -7.75 13.96
N ASN A 508 -49.54 -7.22 15.09
CA ASN A 508 -48.78 -7.02 16.34
C ASN A 508 -47.45 -6.31 16.09
N ALA A 509 -47.53 -5.04 15.70
CA ALA A 509 -46.40 -4.21 15.33
C ALA A 509 -46.57 -2.77 15.82
N VAL A 510 -45.52 -1.97 15.67
CA VAL A 510 -45.49 -0.54 15.92
C VAL A 510 -44.97 0.14 14.67
N LYS A 511 -45.77 1.03 14.08
CA LYS A 511 -45.28 1.91 13.02
C LYS A 511 -44.45 3.01 13.68
N LEU A 512 -43.20 3.12 13.26
CA LEU A 512 -42.24 4.09 13.77
C LEU A 512 -42.18 5.35 12.89
N GLY A 513 -42.41 5.22 11.59
CA GLY A 513 -42.44 6.36 10.68
C GLY A 513 -42.82 6.00 9.25
N THR A 514 -43.04 7.04 8.45
CA THR A 514 -43.24 6.97 6.99
C THR A 514 -42.12 7.69 6.26
N LEU A 515 -42.17 7.81 4.93
CA LEU A 515 -41.31 8.72 4.19
C LEU A 515 -41.52 10.16 4.68
N ARG A 516 -40.43 10.91 4.88
CA ARG A 516 -40.40 12.30 5.37
C ARG A 516 -41.51 13.21 4.82
N TRP A 517 -41.75 13.13 3.50
CA TRP A 517 -42.68 13.98 2.77
C TRP A 517 -44.17 13.62 2.94
N ILE A 518 -44.49 12.47 3.53
CA ILE A 518 -45.87 12.06 3.77
C ILE A 518 -46.36 12.65 5.10
N ALA A 519 -47.52 13.30 5.08
CA ALA A 519 -48.11 13.98 6.23
C ALA A 519 -49.17 13.14 7.00
N ASP A 520 -49.60 12.01 6.43
CA ASP A 520 -50.65 11.15 6.96
C ASP A 520 -50.14 9.73 7.30
N GLY A 521 -51.05 8.81 7.64
CA GLY A 521 -50.73 7.43 8.00
C GLY A 521 -50.28 6.55 6.84
N PHE A 522 -50.21 7.07 5.61
CA PHE A 522 -49.78 6.32 4.44
C PHE A 522 -48.29 6.00 4.48
N GLY A 523 -47.91 4.86 3.90
CA GLY A 523 -46.54 4.39 3.81
C GLY A 523 -45.92 4.00 5.15
N TYR A 524 -45.24 2.86 5.20
CA TYR A 524 -44.55 2.42 6.41
C TYR A 524 -43.07 2.32 6.07
N GLY A 525 -42.32 3.36 6.43
CA GLY A 525 -40.88 3.44 6.17
C GLY A 525 -40.05 2.82 7.29
N ALA A 526 -40.59 2.80 8.51
CA ALA A 526 -39.99 2.13 9.65
C ALA A 526 -41.06 1.41 10.46
N ILE A 527 -40.89 0.11 10.70
CA ILE A 527 -41.82 -0.73 11.46
C ILE A 527 -41.03 -1.57 12.46
N GLU A 528 -41.52 -1.65 13.70
CA GLU A 528 -41.12 -2.68 14.65
C GLU A 528 -42.19 -3.77 14.72
N PHE A 529 -41.86 -5.00 14.35
CA PHE A 529 -42.70 -6.16 14.57
C PHE A 529 -42.42 -6.76 15.95
N LEU A 530 -43.45 -6.84 16.77
CA LEU A 530 -43.37 -7.33 18.15
C LEU A 530 -43.48 -8.86 18.20
N PRO A 531 -43.00 -9.50 19.29
CA PRO A 531 -43.16 -10.93 19.51
C PRO A 531 -44.63 -11.33 19.57
N THR A 532 -44.99 -12.46 18.95
CA THR A 532 -46.36 -13.00 18.92
C THR A 532 -46.55 -14.22 19.82
N ASN A 533 -45.51 -14.64 20.55
CA ASN A 533 -45.58 -15.74 21.53
C ASN A 533 -46.18 -15.34 22.88
N GLY A 534 -46.56 -14.07 23.04
CA GLY A 534 -47.23 -13.52 24.22
C GLY A 534 -48.70 -13.18 23.97
N ALA A 535 -49.22 -12.23 24.75
CA ALA A 535 -50.54 -11.68 24.52
C ALA A 535 -50.54 -10.85 23.22
N VAL A 536 -51.55 -11.05 22.38
CA VAL A 536 -51.81 -10.28 21.16
C VAL A 536 -53.19 -9.64 21.26
N GLU A 537 -53.42 -8.62 20.44
CA GLU A 537 -54.68 -7.88 20.39
C GLU A 537 -55.84 -8.73 19.85
N ALA A 538 -57.07 -8.35 20.17
CA ALA A 538 -58.26 -9.14 19.80
C ALA A 538 -58.49 -9.24 18.27
N ASN A 539 -58.02 -8.25 17.51
CA ASN A 539 -58.06 -8.15 16.06
C ASN A 539 -56.74 -8.57 15.38
N PHE A 540 -55.86 -9.26 16.12
CA PHE A 540 -54.70 -9.92 15.55
C PHE A 540 -55.12 -10.94 14.49
N ASP A 541 -54.43 -10.96 13.36
CA ASP A 541 -54.68 -11.92 12.28
C ASP A 541 -54.27 -13.33 12.70
N SER A 542 -55.26 -14.20 12.90
CA SER A 542 -55.05 -15.59 13.33
C SER A 542 -54.28 -16.45 12.34
N ASN A 543 -54.04 -15.98 11.11
CA ASN A 543 -53.20 -16.68 10.14
C ASN A 543 -51.69 -16.44 10.37
N ILE A 544 -51.33 -15.44 11.19
CA ILE A 544 -49.94 -15.19 11.58
C ILE A 544 -49.60 -16.11 12.76
N GLY A 545 -48.46 -16.80 12.67
CA GLY A 545 -48.00 -17.69 13.74
C GLY A 545 -47.78 -16.96 15.07
N THR A 546 -48.15 -17.61 16.18
CA THR A 546 -47.97 -17.10 17.55
C THR A 546 -46.75 -17.71 18.24
N SER A 547 -45.71 -18.07 17.47
CA SER A 547 -44.48 -18.70 17.98
C SER A 547 -43.25 -17.82 17.84
N PHE A 548 -43.41 -16.57 17.40
CA PHE A 548 -42.30 -15.64 17.23
C PHE A 548 -41.97 -14.96 18.56
N ALA A 549 -40.84 -15.33 19.18
CA ALA A 549 -40.37 -14.69 20.41
C ALA A 549 -39.49 -13.45 20.16
N GLY A 550 -38.87 -13.36 18.97
CA GLY A 550 -38.01 -12.24 18.59
C GLY A 550 -38.75 -11.01 18.08
N ARG A 551 -38.03 -9.90 17.99
CA ARG A 551 -38.43 -8.63 17.37
C ARG A 551 -37.80 -8.47 15.99
N ILE A 552 -38.44 -7.68 15.13
CA ILE A 552 -37.86 -7.22 13.88
C ILE A 552 -38.03 -5.72 13.79
N ILE A 553 -36.96 -4.96 13.59
CA ILE A 553 -37.07 -3.60 13.08
C ILE A 553 -36.76 -3.65 11.59
N SER A 554 -37.71 -3.18 10.78
CA SER A 554 -37.57 -3.05 9.33
C SER A 554 -37.48 -1.57 8.97
N LEU A 555 -36.43 -1.19 8.24
CA LEU A 555 -36.33 0.10 7.56
C LEU A 555 -36.48 -0.13 6.06
N GLU A 556 -37.61 0.29 5.51
CA GLU A 556 -37.88 0.22 4.07
C GLU A 556 -37.04 1.31 3.39
N ASN A 557 -35.82 0.93 3.03
CA ASN A 557 -34.67 1.81 2.92
C ASN A 557 -34.80 2.89 1.85
N THR A 558 -35.00 2.48 0.61
CA THR A 558 -34.67 3.36 -0.51
C THR A 558 -35.63 4.54 -0.64
N ILE A 559 -36.78 4.48 0.04
CA ILE A 559 -37.70 5.62 0.14
C ILE A 559 -37.36 6.58 1.28
N ILE A 560 -36.60 6.16 2.28
CA ILE A 560 -36.17 7.03 3.39
C ILE A 560 -34.71 7.47 3.26
N GLY A 561 -33.97 6.97 2.27
CA GLY A 561 -32.55 7.28 2.06
C GLY A 561 -31.69 6.68 3.18
N TYR A 562 -31.86 5.41 3.51
CA TYR A 562 -30.99 4.73 4.48
C TYR A 562 -29.78 4.11 3.75
N GLU A 563 -28.92 4.98 3.24
CA GLU A 563 -27.70 4.64 2.49
C GLU A 563 -26.47 4.98 3.34
N PHE A 564 -25.64 3.98 3.64
CA PHE A 564 -24.45 4.14 4.48
C PHE A 564 -23.27 4.76 3.74
N ASN A 565 -23.19 4.59 2.42
CA ASN A 565 -22.16 5.19 1.59
C ASN A 565 -22.79 6.11 0.53
N SER A 566 -22.06 7.15 0.13
CA SER A 566 -22.51 8.03 -0.96
C SER A 566 -21.96 7.52 -2.29
N ASN A 567 -22.80 6.88 -3.09
CA ASN A 567 -22.38 6.14 -4.28
C ASN A 567 -21.98 7.05 -5.46
N ASP A 568 -22.12 8.38 -5.31
CA ASP A 568 -21.67 9.41 -6.27
C ASP A 568 -20.53 10.32 -5.74
N GLY A 569 -19.98 10.02 -4.55
CA GLY A 569 -18.88 10.75 -3.93
C GLY A 569 -19.24 12.09 -3.29
N ARG A 570 -20.52 12.47 -3.26
CA ARG A 570 -20.98 13.61 -2.46
C ARG A 570 -20.94 13.32 -0.96
N VAL A 571 -20.98 14.37 -0.16
CA VAL A 571 -21.11 14.24 1.29
C VAL A 571 -22.60 14.17 1.62
N ASN A 572 -23.02 13.13 2.33
CA ASN A 572 -24.32 13.12 2.99
C ASN A 572 -24.22 13.94 4.29
N ASP A 573 -24.92 15.08 4.36
CA ASP A 573 -24.91 15.94 5.54
C ASP A 573 -25.56 15.29 6.77
N TYR A 574 -26.31 14.20 6.56
CA TYR A 574 -27.07 13.49 7.59
C TYR A 574 -26.52 12.11 7.93
N GLN A 575 -25.28 11.80 7.54
CA GLN A 575 -24.63 10.51 7.84
C GLN A 575 -24.69 10.16 9.33
N GLY A 576 -24.44 11.13 10.22
CA GLY A 576 -24.51 10.91 11.66
C GLY A 576 -25.90 10.50 12.16
N ASN A 577 -26.98 10.85 11.45
CA ASN A 577 -28.32 10.38 11.79
C ASN A 577 -28.51 8.90 11.42
N ILE A 578 -27.96 8.45 10.29
CA ILE A 578 -27.97 7.04 9.87
C ILE A 578 -27.21 6.20 10.89
N GLU A 579 -25.99 6.60 11.23
CA GLU A 579 -25.12 5.94 12.21
C GLU A 579 -25.80 5.85 13.58
N LEU A 580 -26.33 6.95 14.10
CA LEU A 580 -26.98 6.99 15.41
C LEU A 580 -28.30 6.20 15.43
N LEU A 581 -29.12 6.29 14.37
CA LEU A 581 -30.34 5.48 14.24
C LEU A 581 -29.99 3.98 14.23
N THR A 582 -28.96 3.59 13.49
CA THR A 582 -28.45 2.21 13.43
C THR A 582 -28.05 1.73 14.81
N SER A 583 -27.21 2.48 15.52
CA SER A 583 -26.77 2.12 16.86
C SER A 583 -27.93 2.00 17.84
N ASN A 584 -28.87 2.95 17.82
CA ASN A 584 -30.03 2.88 18.69
C ASN A 584 -30.92 1.65 18.39
N ILE A 585 -31.06 1.25 17.11
CA ILE A 585 -31.79 0.04 16.73
C ILE A 585 -31.07 -1.20 17.23
N ILE A 586 -29.76 -1.32 16.97
CA ILE A 586 -28.95 -2.45 17.43
C ILE A 586 -28.99 -2.56 18.95
N ASP A 587 -28.77 -1.46 19.67
CA ASP A 587 -28.80 -1.42 21.13
C ASP A 587 -30.19 -1.80 21.67
N TYR A 588 -31.26 -1.29 21.05
CA TYR A 588 -32.62 -1.63 21.46
C TYR A 588 -32.96 -3.11 21.24
N LEU A 589 -32.47 -3.73 20.17
CA LEU A 589 -32.68 -5.15 19.86
C LEU A 589 -31.71 -6.08 20.62
N ASN A 590 -30.57 -5.58 21.09
CA ASN A 590 -29.58 -6.36 21.82
C ASN A 590 -29.85 -6.41 23.34
N ASN A 591 -30.68 -5.50 23.85
CA ASN A 591 -31.16 -5.44 25.23
C ASN A 591 -32.41 -6.31 25.45
#